data_AF-A0A5J6HQD6-F1
#
_entry.id   AF-A0A5J6HQD6-F1
#
_cell.length_a   1.000
_cell.length_b   1.000
_cell.length_c   1.000
_cell.angle_alpha   90.00
_cell.angle_beta   90.00
_cell.angle_gamma   90.00
#
_symmetry.space_group_name_H-M   'P 1'
#
loop_
_entity.id
_entity.type
_entity.pdbx_description
1 polymer ?
#
loop_
_entity_poly.entity_id
_entity_poly.type
_entity_poly.pdbx_seq_one_letter_code
_entity_poly.pdbx_strand_id
1 'polypeptide(L)'
;MAARRLGARQRGNGGWGYNRRVPTDADSTAWALVDLSSAATWRPSAVLRGTRFLARHQDAGGGMRTYDRGDGIHRFIAAPPEAVPGWAQPHICVTAAGLLALASHRYPDQESLARAASYVRETRNDDGCWSGYWWPGIANPTAMALRAPVAARGPTIPASGRPRSPTRRPSGPSCCAGAGSATTRSTTGSVTCTTRSARTGRGPANRSCAFRGRGISSRGPRRCGAPMGRAPVWSSAM
;
A
#
# COMPACT_ATOMS: atom_id res chain seq x y z
N MET A 1 -8.96 28.50 11.39
CA MET A 1 -7.61 28.94 11.84
C MET A 1 -6.53 27.87 11.72
N ALA A 2 -6.80 26.60 12.05
CA ALA A 2 -5.82 25.51 11.95
C ALA A 2 -5.29 25.26 10.52
N ALA A 3 -6.18 25.07 9.53
CA ALA A 3 -5.79 24.88 8.14
C ALA A 3 -4.92 26.02 7.58
N ARG A 4 -5.22 27.27 7.94
CA ARG A 4 -4.40 28.45 7.60
C ARG A 4 -2.99 28.35 8.18
N ARG A 5 -2.86 27.96 9.46
CA ARG A 5 -1.55 27.75 10.11
C ARG A 5 -0.78 26.60 9.45
N LEU A 6 -1.48 25.53 9.06
CA LEU A 6 -0.87 24.40 8.36
C LEU A 6 -0.33 24.83 7.00
N GLY A 7 -1.13 25.54 6.21
CA GLY A 7 -0.69 26.12 4.93
C GLY A 7 0.52 27.05 5.06
N ALA A 8 0.58 27.87 6.12
CA ALA A 8 1.72 28.75 6.40
C ALA A 8 2.99 28.02 6.85
N ARG A 9 2.90 26.75 7.25
CA ARG A 9 4.03 25.93 7.71
C ARG A 9 4.60 24.99 6.65
N GLN A 10 4.03 24.98 5.44
CA GLN A 10 4.60 24.22 4.33
C GLN A 10 6.03 24.71 4.04
N ARG A 11 6.97 23.77 3.87
CA ARG A 11 8.36 24.12 3.59
C ARG A 11 8.59 24.37 2.10
N GLY A 12 9.75 24.94 1.76
CA GLY A 12 10.12 25.29 0.39
C GLY A 12 10.11 24.10 -0.58
N ASN A 13 10.37 22.88 -0.09
CA ASN A 13 10.30 21.65 -0.88
C ASN A 13 8.87 21.10 -1.07
N GLY A 14 7.85 21.78 -0.52
CA GLY A 14 6.44 21.40 -0.63
C GLY A 14 5.91 20.51 0.49
N GLY A 15 6.76 20.05 1.41
CA GLY A 15 6.36 19.10 2.45
C GLY A 15 5.99 19.74 3.77
N TRP A 16 5.44 18.89 4.63
CA TRP A 16 5.35 19.07 6.07
C TRP A 16 6.21 18.01 6.76
N GLY A 17 6.62 18.30 7.98
CA GLY A 17 7.30 17.35 8.85
C GLY A 17 6.62 17.30 10.20
N TYR A 18 6.96 16.28 11.00
CA TYR A 18 6.40 16.05 12.33
C TYR A 18 6.32 17.33 13.19
N ASN A 19 7.37 18.16 13.13
CA ASN A 19 7.38 19.49 13.74
C ASN A 19 8.22 20.47 12.89
N ARG A 20 8.62 21.62 13.45
CA ARG A 20 9.43 22.62 12.72
C ARG A 20 10.88 22.19 12.47
N ARG A 21 11.43 21.30 13.32
CA ARG A 21 12.85 20.91 13.33
C ARG A 21 13.11 19.62 12.52
N VAL A 22 12.28 18.59 12.73
CA VAL A 22 12.40 17.30 12.02
C VAL A 22 12.25 17.54 10.51
N PRO A 23 13.01 16.91 9.62
CA PRO A 23 12.80 17.02 8.17
C PRO A 23 11.36 16.76 7.74
N THR A 24 11.03 17.23 6.55
CA THR A 24 9.72 16.92 5.95
C THR A 24 9.65 15.44 5.60
N ASP A 25 8.47 14.86 5.76
CA ASP A 25 8.23 13.44 5.56
C ASP A 25 6.88 13.21 4.87
N ALA A 26 6.72 12.02 4.28
CA ALA A 26 5.50 11.68 3.55
C ALA A 26 4.26 11.56 4.46
N ASP A 27 4.40 11.08 5.69
CA ASP A 27 3.26 10.83 6.57
C ASP A 27 2.64 12.17 7.04
N SER A 28 3.47 13.07 7.55
CA SER A 28 3.09 14.44 7.92
C SER A 28 2.53 15.22 6.74
N THR A 29 3.14 15.07 5.55
CA THR A 29 2.65 15.72 4.33
C THR A 29 1.29 15.18 3.90
N ALA A 30 1.08 13.86 4.00
CA ALA A 30 -0.18 13.24 3.65
C ALA A 30 -1.32 13.73 4.54
N TRP A 31 -1.13 13.71 5.86
CA TRP A 31 -2.14 14.22 6.80
C TRP A 31 -2.40 15.71 6.62
N ALA A 32 -1.35 16.50 6.36
CA ALA A 32 -1.56 17.92 6.07
C ALA A 32 -2.41 18.13 4.82
N LEU A 33 -2.23 17.32 3.78
CA LEU A 33 -3.06 17.38 2.57
C LEU A 33 -4.49 16.90 2.82
N VAL A 34 -4.69 15.82 3.59
CA VAL A 34 -6.05 15.36 3.96
C VAL A 34 -6.79 16.44 4.76
N ASP A 35 -6.14 17.05 5.74
CA ASP A 35 -6.74 18.14 6.51
C ASP A 35 -7.04 19.33 5.61
N LEU A 36 -6.09 19.68 4.73
CA LEU A 36 -6.32 20.72 3.75
C LEU A 36 -7.54 20.37 2.93
N SER A 37 -7.76 19.12 2.45
CA SER A 37 -8.90 18.76 1.59
C SER A 37 -10.29 19.07 2.17
N SER A 38 -10.40 19.31 3.48
CA SER A 38 -11.64 19.67 4.16
C SER A 38 -11.86 21.18 4.35
N ALA A 39 -10.86 22.02 4.10
CA ALA A 39 -10.92 23.45 4.38
C ALA A 39 -11.49 24.26 3.20
N ALA A 40 -12.47 25.14 3.43
CA ALA A 40 -13.07 25.95 2.37
C ALA A 40 -12.10 26.94 1.66
N THR A 41 -10.93 27.20 2.25
CA THR A 41 -9.94 28.18 1.76
C THR A 41 -8.53 27.60 1.83
N TRP A 42 -8.05 27.03 0.74
CA TRP A 42 -6.62 26.72 0.58
C TRP A 42 -6.07 27.21 -0.75
N ARG A 43 -4.75 27.41 -0.78
CA ARG A 43 -4.01 27.83 -1.98
C ARG A 43 -3.77 26.61 -2.89
N PRO A 44 -4.27 26.58 -4.14
CA PRO A 44 -4.04 25.46 -5.06
C PRO A 44 -2.55 25.12 -5.23
N SER A 45 -1.68 26.13 -5.19
CA SER A 45 -0.23 25.93 -5.28
C SER A 45 0.39 25.17 -4.10
N ALA A 46 -0.19 25.28 -2.89
CA ALA A 46 0.28 24.53 -1.73
C ALA A 46 -0.04 23.04 -1.88
N VAL A 47 -1.26 22.72 -2.32
CA VAL A 47 -1.67 21.34 -2.63
C VAL A 47 -0.80 20.75 -3.72
N LEU A 48 -0.60 21.46 -4.83
CA LEU A 48 0.23 20.99 -5.94
C LEU A 48 1.67 20.65 -5.51
N ARG A 49 2.29 21.51 -4.69
CA ARG A 49 3.63 21.23 -4.14
C ARG A 49 3.63 20.04 -3.20
N GLY A 50 2.60 19.90 -2.37
CA GLY A 50 2.47 18.78 -1.43
C GLY A 50 2.22 17.45 -2.13
N THR A 51 1.37 17.40 -3.15
CA THR A 51 1.12 16.17 -3.91
C THR A 51 2.36 15.76 -4.71
N ARG A 52 3.09 16.70 -5.30
CA ARG A 52 4.40 16.45 -5.92
C ARG A 52 5.43 15.95 -4.91
N PHE A 53 5.42 16.51 -3.70
CA PHE A 53 6.24 16.02 -2.59
C PHE A 53 5.92 14.55 -2.33
N LEU A 54 4.65 14.19 -2.10
CA LEU A 54 4.27 12.80 -1.83
C LEU A 54 4.63 11.85 -2.97
N ALA A 55 4.37 12.24 -4.21
CA ALA A 55 4.62 11.40 -5.38
C ALA A 55 6.10 10.96 -5.48
N ARG A 56 7.05 11.81 -5.07
CA ARG A 56 8.48 11.43 -5.09
C ARG A 56 8.85 10.37 -4.03
N HIS A 57 8.05 10.22 -2.97
CA HIS A 57 8.27 9.18 -1.95
C HIS A 57 7.77 7.81 -2.40
N GLN A 58 6.95 7.76 -3.47
CA GLN A 58 6.49 6.52 -4.04
C GLN A 58 7.63 5.84 -4.82
N ASP A 59 7.79 4.54 -4.60
CA ASP A 59 8.73 3.73 -5.37
C ASP A 59 8.07 3.08 -6.60
N ALA A 60 8.83 2.24 -7.30
CA ALA A 60 8.33 1.51 -8.48
C ALA A 60 7.20 0.53 -8.12
N GLY A 61 7.24 -0.08 -6.93
CA GLY A 61 6.21 -0.99 -6.42
C GLY A 61 4.94 -0.29 -5.93
N GLY A 62 4.92 1.05 -5.91
CA GLY A 62 3.76 1.85 -5.53
C GLY A 62 3.69 2.19 -4.04
N GLY A 63 4.60 1.65 -3.23
CA GLY A 63 4.68 1.96 -1.81
C GLY A 63 5.38 3.28 -1.55
N MET A 64 5.00 3.98 -0.49
CA MET A 64 5.59 5.27 -0.11
C MET A 64 6.46 5.13 1.14
N ARG A 65 7.68 5.67 1.04
CA ARG A 65 8.63 5.75 2.17
C ARG A 65 8.35 6.98 3.02
N THR A 66 8.61 6.89 4.33
CA THR A 66 8.45 8.05 5.22
C THR A 66 9.43 9.15 4.85
N TYR A 67 10.70 8.79 4.71
CA TYR A 67 11.76 9.71 4.29
C TYR A 67 12.41 9.22 3.01
N ASP A 68 12.55 10.11 2.03
CA ASP A 68 13.43 9.90 0.90
C ASP A 68 14.90 10.17 1.28
N ARG A 69 15.84 9.62 0.51
CA ARG A 69 17.28 9.85 0.72
C ARG A 69 17.62 11.34 0.73
N GLY A 70 16.92 12.14 -0.09
CA GLY A 70 17.11 13.59 -0.18
C GLY A 70 16.57 14.40 1.00
N ASP A 71 15.75 13.82 1.89
CA ASP A 71 15.09 14.58 2.95
C ASP A 71 16.02 14.93 4.13
N GLY A 72 17.14 14.23 4.26
CA GLY A 72 18.16 14.56 5.27
C GLY A 72 17.88 14.06 6.68
N ILE A 73 16.99 13.07 6.86
CA ILE A 73 16.68 12.51 8.19
C ILE A 73 17.90 11.94 8.91
N HIS A 74 18.80 11.27 8.19
CA HIS A 74 20.05 10.74 8.74
C HIS A 74 20.92 11.86 9.34
N ARG A 75 21.02 13.02 8.66
CA ARG A 75 21.76 14.18 9.18
C ARG A 75 21.09 14.76 10.42
N PHE A 76 19.76 14.82 10.42
CA PHE A 76 19.00 15.34 11.56
C PHE A 76 19.24 14.52 12.83
N ILE A 77 19.32 13.19 12.72
CA ILE A 77 19.59 12.30 13.87
C ILE A 77 21.08 12.05 14.11
N ALA A 78 21.98 12.75 13.40
CA ALA A 78 23.43 12.56 13.47
C ALA A 78 23.87 11.10 13.27
N ALA A 79 23.24 10.41 12.32
CA ALA A 79 23.54 9.01 11.99
C ALA A 79 23.99 8.88 10.53
N PRO A 80 24.78 7.84 10.21
CA PRO A 80 25.14 7.55 8.83
C PRO A 80 23.89 7.09 8.04
N PRO A 81 23.79 7.32 6.72
CA PRO A 81 22.60 6.96 5.92
C PRO A 81 22.16 5.49 6.05
N GLU A 82 23.11 4.60 6.30
CA GLU A 82 22.95 3.16 6.46
C GLU A 82 22.28 2.78 7.79
N ALA A 83 22.14 3.72 8.72
CA ALA A 83 21.43 3.53 9.98
C ALA A 83 19.91 3.75 9.88
N VAL A 84 19.41 4.30 8.77
CA VAL A 84 17.98 4.58 8.56
C VAL A 84 17.32 3.85 7.37
N PRO A 85 17.79 2.66 6.91
CA PRO A 85 17.21 2.00 5.74
C PRO A 85 15.75 1.62 5.98
N GLY A 86 15.42 1.27 7.22
CA GLY A 86 14.05 0.98 7.64
C GLY A 86 13.13 2.19 7.54
N TRP A 87 13.62 3.43 7.67
CA TRP A 87 12.77 4.63 7.56
C TRP A 87 12.59 5.08 6.11
N ALA A 88 13.51 4.66 5.25
CA ALA A 88 13.56 4.96 3.84
C ALA A 88 12.93 3.88 2.96
N GLN A 89 12.40 2.79 3.52
CA GLN A 89 11.63 1.81 2.77
C GLN A 89 10.12 2.15 2.76
N PRO A 90 9.35 1.59 1.82
CA PRO A 90 7.90 1.77 1.82
C PRO A 90 7.21 1.19 3.07
N HIS A 91 6.19 1.89 3.56
CA HIS A 91 5.40 1.43 4.70
C HIS A 91 3.91 1.53 4.41
N ILE A 92 3.13 0.49 4.72
CA ILE A 92 1.68 0.49 4.52
C ILE A 92 0.98 1.70 5.13
N CYS A 93 1.31 2.07 6.37
CA CYS A 93 0.68 3.21 7.04
C CYS A 93 0.87 4.52 6.28
N VAL A 94 2.06 4.74 5.72
CA VAL A 94 2.41 5.93 4.92
C VAL A 94 1.81 5.85 3.53
N THR A 95 1.86 4.68 2.88
CA THR A 95 1.25 4.48 1.55
C THR A 95 -0.25 4.69 1.60
N ALA A 96 -0.94 4.19 2.63
CA ALA A 96 -2.38 4.36 2.77
C ALA A 96 -2.75 5.83 3.02
N ALA A 97 -2.04 6.52 3.92
CA ALA A 97 -2.24 7.96 4.14
C ALA A 97 -1.95 8.78 2.86
N GLY A 98 -0.85 8.48 2.18
CA GLY A 98 -0.47 9.15 0.93
C GLY A 98 -1.47 8.90 -0.21
N LEU A 99 -1.95 7.67 -0.38
CA LEU A 99 -3.01 7.35 -1.35
C LEU A 99 -4.30 8.12 -1.04
N LEU A 100 -4.71 8.18 0.23
CA LEU A 100 -5.87 8.96 0.64
C LEU A 100 -5.67 10.45 0.31
N ALA A 101 -4.50 11.01 0.63
CA ALA A 101 -4.18 12.41 0.36
C ALA A 101 -4.20 12.73 -1.15
N LEU A 102 -3.52 11.91 -1.97
CA LEU A 102 -3.47 12.10 -3.41
C LEU A 102 -4.87 11.97 -4.05
N ALA A 103 -5.66 10.98 -3.61
CA ALA A 103 -7.01 10.77 -4.10
C ALA A 103 -7.96 11.93 -3.72
N SER A 104 -7.90 12.42 -2.48
CA SER A 104 -8.71 13.56 -2.01
C SER A 104 -8.49 14.83 -2.83
N HIS A 105 -7.31 14.98 -3.44
CA HIS A 105 -6.98 16.11 -4.31
C HIS A 105 -6.99 15.79 -5.80
N ARG A 106 -7.56 14.63 -6.19
CA ARG A 106 -7.69 14.19 -7.59
C ARG A 106 -6.35 14.24 -8.34
N TYR A 107 -5.30 13.69 -7.71
CA TYR A 107 -3.97 13.65 -8.32
C TYR A 107 -4.04 13.05 -9.75
N PRO A 108 -3.43 13.70 -10.76
CA PRO A 108 -3.71 13.38 -12.16
C PRO A 108 -3.14 12.03 -12.60
N ASP A 109 -2.03 11.58 -12.01
CA ASP A 109 -1.39 10.31 -12.37
C ASP A 109 -2.15 9.11 -11.78
N GLN A 110 -3.05 8.56 -12.60
CA GLN A 110 -3.87 7.41 -12.23
C GLN A 110 -3.06 6.12 -12.07
N GLU A 111 -1.93 5.98 -12.77
CA GLU A 111 -1.07 4.82 -12.65
C GLU A 111 -0.36 4.82 -11.29
N SER A 112 0.13 5.97 -10.85
CA SER A 112 0.67 6.16 -9.49
C SER A 112 -0.36 5.79 -8.41
N LEU A 113 -1.61 6.25 -8.55
CA LEU A 113 -2.70 5.90 -7.63
C LEU A 113 -3.01 4.39 -7.64
N ALA A 114 -3.05 3.78 -8.82
CA ALA A 114 -3.30 2.36 -8.99
C ALA A 114 -2.19 1.50 -8.35
N ARG A 115 -0.92 1.87 -8.54
CA ARG A 115 0.23 1.19 -7.91
C ARG A 115 0.18 1.29 -6.39
N ALA A 116 -0.13 2.45 -5.82
CA ALA A 116 -0.34 2.59 -4.37
C ALA A 116 -1.49 1.73 -3.85
N ALA A 117 -2.61 1.68 -4.58
CA ALA A 117 -3.74 0.83 -4.21
C ALA A 117 -3.39 -0.66 -4.30
N SER A 118 -2.58 -1.08 -5.27
CA SER A 118 -2.05 -2.45 -5.36
C SER A 118 -1.15 -2.77 -4.18
N TYR A 119 -0.19 -1.90 -3.85
CA TYR A 119 0.66 -2.05 -2.67
C TYR A 119 -0.15 -2.24 -1.39
N VAL A 120 -1.21 -1.43 -1.18
CA VAL A 120 -2.12 -1.59 -0.03
C VAL A 120 -2.78 -2.96 -0.02
N ARG A 121 -3.28 -3.46 -1.16
CA ARG A 121 -3.92 -4.80 -1.22
C ARG A 121 -2.94 -5.94 -0.98
N GLU A 122 -1.74 -5.85 -1.55
CA GLU A 122 -0.72 -6.90 -1.54
C GLU A 122 -0.01 -7.04 -0.19
N THR A 123 0.01 -5.97 0.62
CA THR A 123 0.61 -5.99 1.96
C THR A 123 -0.37 -6.36 3.07
N ARG A 124 -1.57 -6.80 2.72
CA ARG A 124 -2.57 -7.27 3.67
C ARG A 124 -2.11 -8.60 4.29
N ASN A 125 -2.22 -8.69 5.61
CA ASN A 125 -1.97 -9.91 6.34
C ASN A 125 -3.01 -11.00 6.02
N ASP A 126 -2.70 -12.25 6.37
CA ASP A 126 -3.62 -13.40 6.20
C ASP A 126 -4.94 -13.24 7.00
N ASP A 127 -4.91 -12.50 8.11
CA ASP A 127 -6.10 -12.17 8.92
C ASP A 127 -6.95 -11.03 8.33
N GLY A 128 -6.56 -10.50 7.17
CA GLY A 128 -7.25 -9.40 6.49
C GLY A 128 -6.92 -8.00 7.04
N CYS A 129 -6.06 -7.89 8.06
CA CYS A 129 -5.63 -6.62 8.64
C CYS A 129 -4.27 -6.18 8.06
N TRP A 130 -3.74 -5.07 8.57
CA TRP A 130 -2.41 -4.56 8.22
C TRP A 130 -1.60 -4.23 9.46
N SER A 131 -0.29 -4.48 9.37
CA SER A 131 0.66 -4.15 10.45
C SER A 131 1.45 -2.90 10.07
N GLY A 132 1.43 -1.88 10.93
CA GLY A 132 2.12 -0.62 10.69
C GLY A 132 3.60 -0.69 11.05
N TYR A 133 4.39 0.23 10.49
CA TYR A 133 5.80 0.40 10.87
C TYR A 133 5.95 1.33 12.08
N TRP A 134 5.29 2.49 12.04
CA TRP A 134 5.38 3.53 13.07
C TRP A 134 4.38 3.38 14.22
N TRP A 135 3.33 2.59 14.02
CA TRP A 135 2.20 2.50 14.94
C TRP A 135 2.15 1.11 15.57
N PRO A 136 2.14 0.99 16.91
CA PRO A 136 1.92 -0.29 17.55
C PRO A 136 0.49 -0.77 17.28
N GLY A 137 0.34 -2.06 16.98
CA GLY A 137 -0.94 -2.71 16.72
C GLY A 137 -1.47 -2.51 15.29
N ILE A 138 -2.63 -3.12 15.03
CA ILE A 138 -3.20 -3.25 13.67
C ILE A 138 -4.30 -2.23 13.38
N ALA A 139 -4.90 -1.60 14.41
CA ALA A 139 -6.12 -0.82 14.23
C ALA A 139 -5.92 0.42 13.33
N ASN A 140 -4.90 1.23 13.62
CA ASN A 140 -4.57 2.42 12.85
C ASN A 140 -4.21 2.11 11.37
N PRO A 141 -3.23 1.23 11.06
CA PRO A 141 -2.89 0.87 9.69
C PRO A 141 -4.06 0.23 8.93
N THR A 142 -4.85 -0.63 9.59
CA THR A 142 -6.05 -1.24 8.98
C THR A 142 -7.10 -0.19 8.64
N ALA A 143 -7.40 0.75 9.55
CA ALA A 143 -8.38 1.80 9.28
C ALA A 143 -7.97 2.69 8.09
N MET A 144 -6.69 3.02 7.97
CA MET A 144 -6.18 3.78 6.83
C MET A 144 -6.24 2.99 5.52
N ALA A 145 -5.81 1.72 5.55
CA ALA A 145 -5.83 0.83 4.39
C ALA A 145 -7.25 0.63 3.83
N LEU A 146 -8.27 0.65 4.69
CA LEU A 146 -9.68 0.56 4.27
C LEU A 146 -10.21 1.86 3.66
N ARG A 147 -9.78 3.03 4.16
CA ARG A 147 -10.27 4.35 3.69
C ARG A 147 -9.65 4.78 2.36
N ALA A 148 -8.37 4.50 2.15
CA ALA A 148 -7.63 5.04 1.01
C ALA A 148 -8.16 4.59 -0.37
N PRO A 149 -8.50 3.30 -0.60
CA PRO A 149 -9.05 2.86 -1.87
C PRO A 149 -10.45 3.41 -2.17
N VAL A 150 -11.27 3.68 -1.13
CA VAL A 150 -12.60 4.28 -1.30
C VAL A 150 -12.46 5.70 -1.85
N ALA A 151 -11.53 6.49 -1.32
CA ALA A 151 -11.25 7.83 -1.82
C ALA A 151 -10.78 7.80 -3.29
N ALA A 152 -9.95 6.81 -3.67
CA ALA A 152 -9.42 6.67 -5.02
C ALA A 152 -10.49 6.28 -6.07
N ARG A 153 -11.60 5.67 -5.65
CA ARG A 153 -12.71 5.30 -6.55
C ARG A 153 -13.65 6.47 -6.85
N GLY A 154 -13.47 7.62 -6.19
CA GLY A 154 -14.40 8.75 -6.25
C GLY A 154 -15.75 8.43 -5.58
N PRO A 155 -16.67 9.42 -5.47
CA PRO A 155 -18.03 9.13 -5.03
C PRO A 155 -18.65 8.10 -5.99
N THR A 156 -18.97 6.92 -5.48
CA THR A 156 -19.90 6.02 -6.15
C THR A 156 -21.23 6.75 -6.18
N ILE A 157 -21.54 7.44 -7.28
CA ILE A 157 -22.92 7.78 -7.57
C ILE A 157 -23.63 6.42 -7.63
N PRO A 158 -24.55 6.09 -6.69
CA PRO A 158 -25.34 4.89 -6.84
C PRO A 158 -26.00 5.02 -8.20
N ALA A 159 -25.74 4.06 -9.10
CA ALA A 159 -26.29 4.08 -10.45
C ALA A 159 -27.75 4.48 -10.32
N SER A 160 -28.09 5.67 -10.82
CA SER A 160 -29.44 6.21 -10.77
C SER A 160 -30.33 5.08 -11.22
N GLY A 161 -31.18 4.60 -10.30
CA GLY A 161 -31.96 3.39 -10.51
C GLY A 161 -32.57 3.47 -11.89
N ARG A 162 -32.11 2.61 -12.79
CA ARG A 162 -32.73 2.47 -14.11
C ARG A 162 -34.20 2.27 -13.79
N PRO A 163 -35.13 3.14 -14.25
CA PRO A 163 -36.53 3.01 -13.89
C PRO A 163 -36.90 1.57 -14.21
N ARG A 164 -37.32 0.83 -13.18
CA ARG A 164 -37.81 -0.53 -13.37
C ARG A 164 -38.91 -0.40 -14.41
N SER A 165 -38.68 -0.97 -15.60
CA SER A 165 -39.73 -1.11 -16.60
C SER A 165 -40.96 -1.62 -15.87
N PRO A 166 -42.14 -0.99 -16.03
CA PRO A 166 -43.32 -1.41 -15.30
C PRO A 166 -43.51 -2.90 -15.58
N THR A 167 -43.33 -3.71 -14.54
CA THR A 167 -43.60 -5.14 -14.59
C THR A 167 -45.06 -5.27 -14.99
N ARG A 168 -45.27 -5.72 -16.23
CA ARG A 168 -46.56 -6.03 -16.79
C ARG A 168 -47.23 -6.99 -15.81
N ARG A 169 -48.29 -6.52 -15.14
CA ARG A 169 -49.14 -7.34 -14.26
C ARG A 169 -49.45 -8.65 -14.99
N PRO A 170 -49.14 -9.83 -14.41
CA PRO A 170 -49.70 -11.06 -14.95
C PRO A 170 -51.19 -11.05 -14.61
N SER A 171 -52.01 -10.89 -15.64
CA SER A 171 -53.39 -11.34 -15.62
C SER A 171 -53.38 -12.87 -15.49
N GLY A 172 -53.74 -13.38 -14.31
CA GLY A 172 -54.36 -14.71 -14.24
C GLY A 172 -55.72 -14.69 -14.93
N PRO A 173 -56.40 -15.84 -15.13
CA PRO A 173 -56.19 -17.12 -14.45
C PRO A 173 -56.04 -18.31 -15.42
N SER A 174 -55.61 -19.45 -14.91
CA SER A 174 -56.40 -20.70 -14.97
C SER A 174 -55.52 -21.88 -14.59
N CYS A 175 -56.02 -22.63 -13.61
CA CYS A 175 -55.56 -23.95 -13.23
C CYS A 175 -55.53 -24.89 -14.43
N CYS A 176 -54.47 -25.70 -14.55
CA CYS A 176 -54.53 -27.09 -14.98
C CYS A 176 -53.25 -27.82 -14.55
N ALA A 177 -53.45 -29.04 -14.10
CA ALA A 177 -52.50 -29.94 -13.46
C ALA A 177 -51.39 -30.45 -14.38
N GLY A 178 -50.32 -31.00 -13.78
CA GLY A 178 -49.35 -31.82 -14.50
C GLY A 178 -48.08 -32.11 -13.70
N ALA A 179 -48.03 -33.29 -13.11
CA ALA A 179 -46.88 -33.87 -12.41
C ALA A 179 -45.67 -34.08 -13.33
N GLY A 180 -44.46 -34.15 -12.75
CA GLY A 180 -43.27 -34.60 -13.48
C GLY A 180 -41.97 -34.43 -12.72
N SER A 181 -41.48 -35.55 -12.19
CA SER A 181 -40.30 -35.71 -11.33
C SER A 181 -38.95 -35.49 -12.02
N ALA A 182 -37.97 -35.06 -11.20
CA ALA A 182 -36.57 -35.52 -11.09
C ALA A 182 -35.68 -35.66 -12.36
N THR A 183 -34.44 -35.15 -12.29
CA THR A 183 -33.23 -35.93 -11.93
C THR A 183 -31.95 -35.19 -12.37
N THR A 184 -30.92 -35.37 -11.55
CA THR A 184 -29.53 -34.88 -11.55
C THR A 184 -28.58 -35.52 -12.57
N ARG A 185 -27.47 -34.82 -12.87
CA ARG A 185 -26.03 -35.25 -13.04
C ARG A 185 -25.36 -34.37 -14.11
N SER A 186 -24.25 -33.66 -13.91
CA SER A 186 -22.91 -33.99 -13.36
C SER A 186 -22.15 -35.04 -14.17
N THR A 187 -21.18 -34.58 -14.97
CA THR A 187 -19.98 -35.36 -15.29
C THR A 187 -18.76 -34.47 -15.48
N THR A 188 -17.75 -34.79 -14.68
CA THR A 188 -16.37 -34.31 -14.62
C THR A 188 -15.53 -34.94 -15.75
N GLY A 189 -14.47 -34.25 -16.19
CA GLY A 189 -13.43 -34.82 -17.05
C GLY A 189 -12.09 -34.10 -16.86
N SER A 190 -11.16 -34.74 -16.15
CA SER A 190 -9.79 -34.31 -15.88
C SER A 190 -8.84 -34.81 -16.97
N VAL A 191 -7.80 -34.03 -17.29
CA VAL A 191 -6.69 -34.42 -18.18
C VAL A 191 -5.38 -34.35 -17.38
N THR A 192 -4.61 -35.46 -17.38
CA THR A 192 -3.26 -35.55 -16.82
C THR A 192 -2.19 -35.66 -17.91
N CYS A 193 -1.24 -34.73 -17.84
CA CYS A 193 0.22 -34.87 -17.89
C CYS A 193 0.90 -35.87 -18.84
N THR A 194 1.89 -35.40 -19.61
CA THR A 194 3.15 -36.14 -19.79
C THR A 194 4.34 -35.23 -20.07
N THR A 195 5.42 -35.48 -19.34
CA THR A 195 6.75 -34.88 -19.37
C THR A 195 7.62 -35.39 -20.52
N ARG A 196 8.62 -34.60 -20.97
CA ARG A 196 9.86 -35.13 -21.56
C ARG A 196 11.09 -34.30 -21.18
N SER A 197 12.17 -35.01 -20.87
CA SER A 197 13.47 -34.53 -20.36
C SER A 197 14.60 -34.96 -21.30
N ALA A 198 15.79 -34.38 -21.06
CA ALA A 198 17.15 -34.73 -21.52
C ALA A 198 17.60 -34.05 -22.84
N ARG A 199 18.87 -33.63 -23.08
CA ARG A 199 20.17 -33.92 -22.42
C ARG A 199 21.29 -33.01 -22.98
N THR A 200 22.22 -32.59 -22.10
CA THR A 200 23.72 -32.51 -22.20
C THR A 200 24.51 -31.75 -23.29
N GLY A 201 25.51 -30.97 -22.82
CA GLY A 201 26.78 -30.62 -23.51
C GLY A 201 27.84 -30.04 -22.54
N ARG A 202 29.10 -30.53 -22.60
CA ARG A 202 30.27 -30.28 -21.72
C ARG A 202 31.07 -29.02 -22.13
N GLY A 203 31.58 -28.16 -21.23
CA GLY A 203 32.99 -28.07 -20.71
C GLY A 203 33.87 -27.05 -21.48
N PRO A 204 35.04 -26.52 -21.02
CA PRO A 204 35.84 -26.72 -19.78
C PRO A 204 36.20 -25.40 -19.00
N ALA A 205 36.30 -25.42 -17.65
CA ALA A 205 37.49 -25.45 -16.78
C ALA A 205 38.41 -24.19 -16.70
N ASN A 206 38.43 -23.51 -15.53
CA ASN A 206 39.68 -22.99 -14.96
C ASN A 206 39.68 -22.90 -13.41
N ARG A 207 40.63 -23.66 -12.86
CA ARG A 207 41.39 -23.68 -11.59
C ARG A 207 40.90 -22.97 -10.30
N SER A 208 40.98 -23.79 -9.26
CA SER A 208 40.70 -23.61 -7.83
C SER A 208 41.77 -22.83 -7.05
N CYS A 209 41.36 -22.22 -5.93
CA CYS A 209 42.13 -22.20 -4.68
C CYS A 209 41.32 -22.90 -3.60
N ALA A 210 41.94 -23.88 -2.94
CA ALA A 210 41.33 -24.78 -1.98
C ALA A 210 41.59 -24.30 -0.54
N PHE A 211 40.58 -24.45 0.32
CA PHE A 211 40.78 -24.65 1.76
C PHE A 211 40.06 -25.94 2.14
N ARG A 212 40.82 -26.91 2.69
CA ARG A 212 40.29 -28.21 3.13
C ARG A 212 39.76 -28.11 4.55
N GLY A 213 38.56 -28.65 4.77
CA GLY A 213 38.02 -29.01 6.08
C GLY A 213 36.85 -29.97 5.89
N ARG A 214 37.06 -31.24 6.23
CA ARG A 214 36.08 -32.36 6.28
C ARG A 214 34.91 -31.91 7.18
N GLY A 215 33.62 -32.10 6.94
CA GLY A 215 32.88 -33.20 6.31
C GLY A 215 31.99 -33.84 7.37
N ILE A 216 30.67 -33.61 7.32
CA ILE A 216 29.55 -34.54 7.61
C ILE A 216 28.21 -33.81 7.38
N SER A 217 27.30 -34.54 6.73
CA SER A 217 26.00 -34.15 6.18
C SER A 217 24.88 -34.13 7.22
N SER A 218 23.95 -33.17 7.14
CA SER A 218 22.52 -33.43 6.86
C SER A 218 21.68 -32.14 6.89
N ARG A 219 20.65 -32.11 6.05
CA ARG A 219 19.77 -30.96 5.73
C ARG A 219 18.63 -30.84 6.76
N GLY A 220 18.30 -29.59 7.12
CA GLY A 220 17.04 -29.17 7.75
C GLY A 220 16.84 -27.66 7.59
N PRO A 221 15.61 -27.16 7.40
CA PRO A 221 15.36 -25.83 6.84
C PRO A 221 15.72 -24.69 7.80
N ARG A 222 16.35 -23.66 7.23
CA ARG A 222 16.80 -22.44 7.92
C ARG A 222 15.59 -21.63 8.39
N ARG A 223 15.46 -21.47 9.71
CA ARG A 223 14.68 -20.39 10.30
C ARG A 223 15.45 -19.08 10.12
N CYS A 224 15.02 -18.25 9.18
CA CYS A 224 15.47 -16.85 9.10
C CYS A 224 14.57 -16.01 10.01
N GLY A 225 14.87 -16.01 11.31
CA GLY A 225 14.36 -14.99 12.23
C GLY A 225 15.28 -13.78 12.18
N ALA A 226 14.85 -12.69 11.54
CA ALA A 226 15.49 -11.39 11.72
C ALA A 226 14.97 -10.75 13.02
N PRO A 227 15.83 -10.12 13.85
CA PRO A 227 15.39 -9.48 15.08
C PRO A 227 14.59 -8.21 14.76
N MET A 228 13.38 -8.11 15.31
CA MET A 228 12.61 -6.87 15.32
C MET A 228 13.34 -5.81 16.14
N GLY A 229 13.97 -4.86 15.46
CA GLY A 229 14.45 -3.63 16.09
C GLY A 229 13.25 -2.83 16.59
N ARG A 230 13.10 -2.72 17.91
CA ARG A 230 12.11 -1.83 18.54
C ARG A 230 12.41 -0.38 18.12
N ALA A 231 11.38 0.33 17.66
CA ALA A 231 11.47 1.77 17.46
C ALA A 231 11.68 2.47 18.83
N PRO A 232 12.55 3.49 18.93
CA PRO A 232 12.71 4.25 20.15
C PRO A 232 11.42 5.03 20.47
N VAL A 233 10.96 4.88 21.71
CA VAL A 233 9.87 5.69 22.28
C VAL A 233 10.44 7.09 22.53
N TRP A 234 9.96 8.09 21.80
CA TRP A 234 10.34 9.48 22.03
C TRP A 234 9.61 10.00 23.27
N SER A 235 10.32 10.14 24.39
CA SER A 235 9.84 10.92 25.53
C SER A 235 9.67 12.37 25.08
N SER A 236 8.47 12.91 25.32
CA SER A 236 8.15 14.32 25.11
C SER A 236 8.95 15.16 26.09
N ALA A 237 9.96 15.87 25.62
CA ALA A 237 10.52 17.01 26.34
C ALA A 237 9.81 18.28 25.85
N MET A 238 9.12 18.92 26.80
CA MET A 238 8.44 20.21 26.69
C MET A 238 9.39 21.33 26.27
#